data_AF-Q29535-F1
#
_entry.id   AF-Q29535-F1
#
_cell.length_a   1.000
_cell.length_b   1.000
_cell.length_c   1.000
_cell.angle_alpha   90.00
_cell.angle_beta   90.00
_cell.angle_gamma   90.00
#
_symmetry.space_group_name_H-M   'P 1'
#
loop_
_entity.id
_entity.type
_entity.pdbx_description
1 polymer ?
#
loop_
_entity_poly.entity_id
_entity_poly.type
_entity_poly.pdbx_seq_one_letter_code
_entity_poly.pdbx_strand_id
1 'polypeptide(L)'
;FCRKMTQGKCKPVNTFGHESLANVQAVCSQKKVICKNGLSNCYQSNSAIHYTDCRKTGSSNYPNCAYKTTRAEKRIIVACEGNL
;
A
#
# COMPACT_ATOMS: atom_id res chain seq x y z
N PHE A 1 -3.20 19.37 -5.27
CA PHE A 1 -3.55 18.70 -4.00
C PHE A 1 -3.02 17.27 -3.99
N CYS A 2 -2.18 16.93 -3.02
CA CYS A 2 -1.24 15.81 -3.12
C CYS A 2 -1.92 14.42 -3.12
N ARG A 3 -1.36 13.49 -3.92
CA ARG A 3 -1.76 12.10 -4.22
C ARG A 3 -3.02 11.87 -5.06
N LYS A 4 -3.98 12.80 -5.16
CA LYS A 4 -5.16 12.72 -6.07
C LYS A 4 -6.00 11.43 -5.97
N MET A 5 -5.92 10.68 -4.87
CA MET A 5 -6.59 9.38 -4.73
C MET A 5 -8.11 9.48 -4.49
N THR A 6 -8.59 10.68 -4.17
CA THR A 6 -10.01 10.97 -3.89
C THR A 6 -10.64 11.93 -4.91
N GLN A 7 -9.95 12.22 -6.02
CA GLN A 7 -10.48 13.07 -7.08
C GLN A 7 -11.49 12.26 -7.91
N GLY A 8 -12.74 12.73 -7.97
CA GLY A 8 -13.83 12.09 -8.72
C GLY A 8 -14.42 10.81 -8.10
N LYS A 9 -13.86 10.27 -7.00
CA LYS A 9 -14.37 9.08 -6.29
C LYS A 9 -13.77 8.94 -4.90
N CYS A 10 -14.38 8.16 -4.02
CA CYS A 10 -13.75 7.70 -2.78
C CYS A 10 -13.12 6.32 -2.98
N LYS A 11 -11.78 6.24 -3.06
CA LYS A 11 -11.06 4.96 -3.11
C LYS A 11 -11.35 4.15 -1.84
N PRO A 12 -11.83 2.89 -1.92
CA PRO A 12 -12.28 2.16 -0.72
C PRO A 12 -11.19 1.89 0.34
N VAL A 13 -9.99 1.53 -0.10
CA VAL A 13 -8.86 1.19 0.77
C VAL A 13 -7.55 1.68 0.13
N ASN A 14 -6.65 2.24 0.93
CA ASN A 14 -5.29 2.56 0.53
C ASN A 14 -4.32 2.44 1.70
N THR A 15 -3.07 2.07 1.42
CA THR A 15 -1.99 2.00 2.41
C THR A 15 -0.87 2.98 2.05
N PHE A 16 -0.31 3.66 3.05
CA PHE A 16 0.88 4.50 2.92
C PHE A 16 2.02 3.88 3.74
N GLY A 17 3.12 3.51 3.12
CA GLY A 17 4.35 3.16 3.83
C GLY A 17 5.12 4.41 4.24
N HIS A 18 5.63 4.44 5.48
CA HIS A 18 6.43 5.52 6.05
C HIS A 18 7.90 5.13 6.09
N GLU A 19 8.43 4.84 4.91
CA GLU A 19 9.81 4.42 4.69
C GLU A 19 10.44 5.27 3.58
N SER A 20 11.77 5.23 3.48
CA SER A 20 12.45 5.81 2.32
C SER A 20 12.04 5.08 1.04
N LEU A 21 12.05 5.79 -0.09
CA LEU A 21 11.77 5.17 -1.40
C LEU A 21 12.73 4.00 -1.68
N ALA A 22 14.01 4.17 -1.34
CA ALA A 22 15.03 3.15 -1.52
C ALA A 22 14.74 1.88 -0.69
N ASN A 23 14.28 2.02 0.56
CA ASN A 23 13.90 0.88 1.40
C ASN A 23 12.71 0.12 0.80
N VAL A 24 11.71 0.85 0.28
CA VAL A 24 10.54 0.24 -0.37
C VAL A 24 10.93 -0.47 -1.68
N GLN A 25 11.80 0.13 -2.50
CA GLN A 25 12.29 -0.48 -3.74
C GLN A 25 13.13 -1.72 -3.47
N ALA A 26 13.97 -1.71 -2.43
CA ALA A 26 14.80 -2.85 -2.03
C ALA A 26 13.98 -4.10 -1.69
N VAL A 27 12.68 -3.98 -1.39
CA VAL A 27 11.79 -5.14 -1.14
C VAL A 27 11.74 -6.08 -2.34
N CYS A 28 11.84 -5.57 -3.58
CA CYS A 28 11.79 -6.39 -4.79
C CYS A 28 12.95 -7.38 -4.95
N SER A 29 13.97 -7.31 -4.09
CA SER A 29 15.11 -8.25 -4.05
C SER A 29 15.12 -9.11 -2.78
N GLN A 30 14.02 -9.10 -2.02
CA GLN A 30 13.88 -9.83 -0.75
C GLN A 30 13.12 -11.15 -0.93
N LYS A 31 12.22 -11.51 -0.01
CA LYS A 31 11.54 -12.80 -0.03
C LYS A 31 10.49 -12.86 -1.14
N LYS A 32 10.75 -13.65 -2.19
CA LYS A 32 9.77 -13.93 -3.25
C LYS A 32 8.56 -14.69 -2.71
N VAL A 33 7.35 -14.29 -3.10
CA VAL A 33 6.07 -14.90 -2.71
C VAL A 33 5.09 -14.92 -3.89
N ILE A 34 4.11 -15.83 -3.86
CA ILE A 34 3.03 -15.84 -4.85
C ILE A 34 2.04 -14.70 -4.54
N CYS A 35 1.71 -13.91 -5.55
CA CYS A 35 0.73 -12.84 -5.47
C CYS A 35 -0.69 -13.39 -5.26
N LYS A 36 -1.61 -12.56 -4.77
CA LYS A 36 -3.04 -12.94 -4.63
C LYS A 36 -3.71 -13.29 -5.96
N ASN A 37 -3.18 -12.81 -7.08
CA ASN A 37 -3.66 -13.10 -8.44
C ASN A 37 -2.92 -14.28 -9.09
N GLY A 38 -2.07 -15.02 -8.35
CA GLY A 38 -1.33 -16.18 -8.84
C GLY A 38 -0.01 -15.87 -9.56
N LEU A 39 0.30 -14.60 -9.85
CA LEU A 39 1.58 -14.22 -10.44
C LEU A 39 2.74 -14.42 -9.45
N SER A 40 3.94 -14.64 -9.97
CA SER A 40 5.16 -14.86 -9.17
C SER A 40 6.05 -13.62 -9.05
N ASN A 41 5.51 -12.41 -9.23
CA ASN A 41 6.26 -11.15 -9.18
C ASN A 41 6.07 -10.38 -7.87
N CYS A 42 5.58 -11.04 -6.82
CA CYS A 42 5.43 -10.43 -5.50
C CYS A 42 6.63 -10.73 -4.59
N TYR A 43 6.98 -9.73 -3.79
CA TYR A 43 8.06 -9.81 -2.82
C TYR A 43 7.59 -9.27 -1.46
N GLN A 44 7.98 -9.97 -0.40
CA GLN A 44 7.67 -9.62 0.97
C GLN A 44 8.88 -8.98 1.64
N SER A 45 8.66 -7.92 2.40
CA SER A 45 9.71 -7.31 3.20
C SER A 45 10.21 -8.26 4.30
N ASN A 46 11.53 -8.26 4.55
CA ASN A 46 12.15 -9.04 5.62
C ASN A 46 11.85 -8.44 6.99
N SER A 47 11.95 -7.11 7.11
CA SER A 47 11.56 -6.33 8.27
C SER A 47 10.10 -5.87 8.18
N ALA A 48 9.53 -5.57 9.34
CA ALA A 48 8.29 -4.83 9.40
C ALA A 48 8.56 -3.36 9.04
N ILE A 49 7.58 -2.71 8.43
CA ILE A 49 7.64 -1.28 8.10
C ILE A 49 6.45 -0.56 8.73
N HIS A 50 6.64 0.70 9.07
CA HIS A 50 5.55 1.55 9.52
C HIS A 50 4.63 1.89 8.34
N TYR A 51 3.33 1.71 8.53
CA TYR A 51 2.35 2.09 7.53
C TYR A 51 1.08 2.68 8.14
N THR A 52 0.35 3.44 7.31
CA THR A 52 -1.00 3.90 7.58
C THR A 52 -1.96 3.28 6.58
N ASP A 53 -2.91 2.49 7.08
CA ASP A 53 -4.08 2.06 6.34
C ASP A 53 -5.19 3.11 6.45
N CYS A 54 -5.75 3.47 5.30
CA CYS A 54 -6.93 4.31 5.17
C CYS A 54 -8.06 3.47 4.58
N ARG A 55 -9.12 3.24 5.35
CA ARG A 55 -10.31 2.52 4.92
C ARG A 55 -11.52 3.45 4.90
N LYS A 56 -12.22 3.54 3.78
CA LYS A 56 -13.44 4.34 3.64
C LYS A 56 -14.46 3.94 4.72
N THR A 57 -15.06 4.91 5.41
CA THR A 57 -16.13 4.64 6.37
C THR A 57 -17.40 4.20 5.64
N GLY A 58 -18.32 3.51 6.33
CA GLY A 58 -19.58 3.06 5.73
C GLY A 58 -20.45 4.21 5.20
N SER A 59 -20.46 5.34 5.91
CA SER A 59 -21.21 6.55 5.56
C SER A 59 -20.53 7.48 4.54
N SER A 60 -19.28 7.20 4.17
CA SER A 60 -18.50 8.07 3.30
C SER A 60 -18.95 8.00 1.84
N ASN A 61 -19.30 9.17 1.29
CA ASN A 61 -19.68 9.38 -0.10
C ASN A 61 -18.92 10.56 -0.70
N TYR A 62 -18.69 10.53 -2.02
CA TYR A 62 -18.07 11.64 -2.73
C TYR A 62 -19.03 12.85 -2.74
N PRO A 63 -18.56 14.10 -2.57
CA PRO A 63 -17.15 14.54 -2.50
C PRO A 63 -16.51 14.44 -1.10
N ASN A 64 -17.29 14.19 -0.06
CA ASN A 64 -16.87 14.23 1.34
C ASN A 64 -16.35 12.87 1.84
N CYS A 65 -15.26 12.40 1.22
CA CYS A 65 -14.71 11.09 1.56
C CYS A 65 -14.15 11.05 2.99
N ALA A 66 -14.70 10.18 3.83
CA ALA A 66 -14.25 9.95 5.19
C ALA A 66 -13.58 8.58 5.33
N TYR A 67 -12.49 8.54 6.10
CA TYR A 67 -11.65 7.35 6.25
C TYR A 67 -11.39 7.05 7.73
N LYS A 68 -11.45 5.76 8.08
CA LYS A 68 -10.84 5.23 9.29
C LYS A 68 -9.36 5.02 9.03
N THR A 69 -8.53 5.67 9.85
CA THR A 69 -7.08 5.57 9.81
C THR A 69 -6.62 4.50 10.80
N THR A 70 -5.73 3.62 10.37
CA THR A 70 -5.09 2.63 11.24
C THR A 70 -3.59 2.66 10.99
N ARG A 71 -2.81 2.96 12.04
CA ARG A 71 -1.35 2.90 12.01
C ARG A 71 -0.92 1.54 12.54
N ALA A 72 0.05 0.92 11.89
CA ALA A 72 0.62 -0.33 12.35
C ALA A 72 2.03 -0.52 11.78
N GLU A 73 2.69 -1.57 12.24
CA GLU A 73 3.99 -2.00 11.77
C GLU A 73 3.89 -3.46 11.35
N LYS A 74 4.03 -3.74 10.05
CA LYS A 74 3.97 -5.11 9.51
C LYS A 74 4.87 -5.24 8.30
N ARG A 75 5.14 -6.48 7.91
CA ARG A 75 5.74 -6.79 6.62
C ARG A 75 4.77 -6.44 5.50
N ILE A 76 5.27 -5.82 4.44
CA ILE A 76 4.50 -5.52 3.24
C ILE A 76 4.79 -6.54 2.14
N ILE A 77 3.84 -6.66 1.21
CA ILE A 77 4.01 -7.39 -0.03
C ILE A 77 3.78 -6.41 -1.16
N VAL A 78 4.72 -6.33 -2.10
CA VAL A 78 4.64 -5.50 -3.30
C VAL A 78 4.80 -6.37 -4.53
N ALA A 79 4.09 -6.03 -5.61
CA ALA A 79 4.37 -6.57 -6.93
C ALA A 79 5.44 -5.69 -7.59
N CYS A 80 6.45 -6.32 -8.18
CA CYS A 80 7.56 -5.63 -8.83
C CYS A 80 7.60 -6.01 -10.32
N GLU A 81 7.88 -5.03 -11.16
CA GLU A 81 8.02 -5.17 -12.60
C GLU A 81 9.17 -4.30 -13.08
N GLY A 82 9.80 -4.70 -14.18
CA GLY A 82 11.00 -4.06 -14.71
C GLY A 82 12.30 -4.52 -14.05
N ASN A 83 13.39 -4.04 -14.61
CA ASN A 83 14.71 -4.18 -14.00
C ASN A 83 14.88 -3.01 -13.02
N LEU A 84 15.19 -3.31 -11.75
CA LEU A 84 15.66 -2.32 -10.79
C LEU A 84 17.05 -1.83 -11.15
#